data_AF-J8F9D3-F1
#
_entry.id   AF-J8F9D3-F1
#
_cell.length_a   1.000
_cell.length_b   1.000
_cell.length_c   1.000
_cell.angle_alpha   90.00
_cell.angle_beta   90.00
_cell.angle_gamma   90.00
#
_symmetry.space_group_name_H-M   'P 1'
#
loop_
_entity.id
_entity.type
_entity.pdbx_description
1 polymer ?
#
loop_
_entity_poly.entity_id
_entity_poly.type
_entity_poly.pdbx_seq_one_letter_code
_entity_poly.pdbx_strand_id
1 'polypeptide(L)'
;MMLAGRQLLLEELSSELQDKLDHLKENRDVVCVQGVIKKSSKYMCQRCGNIEQRLFASFLCKRCSKVCTYCRKCITMGRVSECAVLYLFAGLLK
;
A
#
# COMPACT_ATOMS: atom_id res chain seq x y z
N MET A 1 15.40 -0.89 13.58
CA MET A 1 14.26 -0.04 13.17
C MET A 1 12.98 -0.88 13.32
N MET A 2 12.04 -0.51 14.18
CA MET A 2 10.80 -1.28 14.38
C MET A 2 9.80 -0.95 13.26
N LEU A 3 9.56 -1.92 12.37
CA LEU A 3 8.58 -1.81 11.27
C LEU A 3 7.27 -2.53 11.56
N ALA A 4 7.17 -3.18 12.73
CA ALA A 4 5.99 -3.85 13.22
C ALA A 4 4.73 -2.97 13.07
N GLY A 5 3.72 -3.49 12.37
CA GLY A 5 2.43 -2.80 12.19
C GLY A 5 2.47 -1.62 11.20
N ARG A 6 3.61 -1.34 10.55
CA ARG A 6 3.68 -0.35 9.48
C ARG A 6 3.22 -0.95 8.16
N GLN A 7 2.52 -0.12 7.37
CA GLN A 7 2.20 -0.41 5.98
C GLN A 7 2.93 0.59 5.10
N LEU A 8 3.88 0.09 4.32
CA LEU A 8 4.80 0.91 3.54
C LEU A 8 4.64 0.63 2.04
N LEU A 9 4.80 1.66 1.24
CA LEU A 9 5.02 1.56 -0.20
C LEU A 9 6.44 1.06 -0.48
N LEU A 10 6.68 0.52 -1.68
CA LEU A 10 8.03 0.06 -2.07
C LEU A 10 9.06 1.18 -1.92
N GLU A 11 8.69 2.40 -2.31
CA GLU A 11 9.57 3.58 -2.28
C GLU A 11 9.87 4.08 -0.86
N GLU A 12 9.13 3.60 0.15
CA GLU A 12 9.35 3.93 1.56
C GLU A 12 10.27 2.90 2.25
N LEU A 13 10.66 1.81 1.57
CA LEU A 13 11.56 0.79 2.07
C LEU A 13 13.02 1.16 1.81
N SER A 14 13.92 0.85 2.74
CA SER A 14 15.36 0.91 2.50
C SER A 14 15.76 -0.09 1.41
N SER A 15 16.85 0.19 0.68
CA SER A 15 17.38 -0.73 -0.34
C SER A 15 17.62 -2.13 0.22
N GLU A 16 18.21 -2.24 1.41
CA GLU A 16 18.44 -3.52 2.09
C GLU A 16 17.16 -4.35 2.28
N LEU A 17 16.03 -3.70 2.58
CA LEU A 17 14.75 -4.39 2.73
C LEU A 17 14.16 -4.77 1.37
N GLN A 18 14.33 -3.92 0.35
CA GLN A 18 13.89 -4.22 -1.01
C GLN A 18 14.57 -5.49 -1.54
N ASP A 19 15.88 -5.63 -1.32
CA ASP A 19 16.66 -6.81 -1.74
C ASP A 19 16.22 -8.10 -1.03
N LYS A 20 15.69 -7.98 0.20
CA LYS A 20 15.24 -9.11 1.02
C LYS A 20 13.73 -9.40 0.89
N LEU A 21 12.99 -8.60 0.11
CA LEU A 21 11.51 -8.68 0.07
C LEU A 21 10.99 -10.07 -0.27
N ASP A 22 11.63 -10.77 -1.22
CA ASP A 22 11.14 -12.08 -1.65
C ASP A 22 11.31 -13.13 -0.55
N HIS A 23 12.46 -13.16 0.13
CA HIS A 23 12.66 -14.00 1.31
C HIS A 23 11.71 -13.66 2.47
N LEU A 24 11.45 -12.38 2.69
CA LEU A 24 10.51 -11.94 3.74
C LEU A 24 9.05 -12.34 3.43
N LYS A 25 8.66 -12.35 2.15
CA LYS A 25 7.35 -12.87 1.71
C LYS A 25 7.27 -14.39 1.88
N GLU A 26 8.30 -15.12 1.48
CA GLU A 26 8.39 -16.58 1.62
C GLU A 26 8.22 -17.01 3.08
N ASN A 27 8.91 -16.31 3.99
CA ASN A 27 8.85 -16.55 5.43
C ASN A 27 7.58 -16.00 6.11
N ARG A 28 6.69 -15.33 5.36
CA ARG A 28 5.48 -14.66 5.85
C ARG A 28 5.72 -13.56 6.89
N ASP A 29 6.93 -13.01 6.93
CA ASP A 29 7.27 -11.84 7.74
C ASP A 29 6.65 -10.56 7.12
N VAL A 30 6.39 -10.59 5.81
CA VAL A 30 5.74 -9.52 5.05
C VAL A 30 4.53 -10.04 4.28
N VAL A 31 3.41 -9.32 4.39
CA VAL A 31 2.20 -9.53 3.60
C VAL A 31 2.03 -8.37 2.62
N CYS A 32 1.76 -8.67 1.36
CA CYS A 32 1.50 -7.66 0.34
C CYS A 32 -0.01 -7.49 0.14
N VAL A 33 -0.50 -6.26 0.17
CA VAL A 33 -1.91 -5.95 -0.08
C VAL A 33 -2.06 -4.77 -1.06
N GLN A 34 -3.22 -4.67 -1.70
CA GLN A 34 -3.52 -3.55 -2.59
C GLN A 34 -3.75 -2.24 -1.80
N GLY A 35 -3.24 -1.13 -2.33
CA GLY A 35 -3.35 0.16 -1.67
C GLY A 35 -4.78 0.67 -1.52
N VAL A 36 -5.54 0.65 -2.61
CA VAL A 36 -6.97 0.98 -2.63
C VAL A 36 -7.72 -0.18 -3.26
N ILE A 37 -8.82 -0.57 -2.64
CA ILE A 37 -9.71 -1.60 -3.16
C ILE A 37 -11.11 -1.04 -3.40
N LYS A 38 -11.86 -1.70 -4.28
CA LYS A 38 -13.28 -1.41 -4.52
C LYS A 38 -14.13 -2.54 -3.94
N LYS A 39 -14.99 -2.23 -2.96
CA LYS A 39 -15.96 -3.15 -2.37
C LYS A 39 -17.36 -2.59 -2.58
N SER A 40 -18.27 -3.38 -3.17
CA SER A 40 -19.65 -2.97 -3.44
C SER A 40 -19.74 -1.58 -4.10
N SER A 41 -18.96 -1.38 -5.16
CA SER A 41 -18.83 -0.12 -5.91
C SER A 41 -18.25 1.09 -5.14
N LYS A 42 -17.84 0.94 -3.89
CA LYS A 42 -17.20 1.99 -3.08
C LYS A 42 -15.71 1.72 -2.89
N TYR A 43 -14.92 2.77 -2.87
CA TYR A 43 -13.48 2.70 -2.62
C TYR A 43 -13.16 2.65 -1.12
N MET A 44 -12.13 1.89 -0.77
CA MET A 44 -11.56 1.80 0.57
C MET A 44 -10.03 1.79 0.46
N CYS A 45 -9.37 2.65 1.23
CA CYS A 45 -7.91 2.67 1.32
C CYS A 45 -7.45 1.68 2.38
N GLN A 46 -6.61 0.71 2.01
CA GLN A 46 -6.12 -0.30 2.95
C GLN A 46 -5.03 0.23 3.89
N ARG A 47 -4.34 1.33 3.53
CA ARG A 47 -3.33 1.99 4.39
C ARG A 47 -3.94 2.72 5.59
N CYS A 48 -4.88 3.64 5.33
CA CYS A 48 -5.42 4.55 6.35
C CYS A 48 -6.89 4.26 6.72
N GLY A 49 -7.52 3.26 6.11
CA GLY A 49 -8.92 2.94 6.35
C GLY A 49 -9.94 3.95 5.79
N ASN A 50 -9.51 4.93 4.98
CA ASN A 50 -10.44 5.92 4.42
C ASN A 50 -11.55 5.24 3.59
N ILE A 51 -12.79 5.62 3.84
CA ILE A 51 -13.98 5.22 3.08
C ILE A 51 -14.80 6.42 2.58
N GLU A 52 -14.37 7.65 2.89
CA GLU A 52 -15.03 8.86 2.40
C GLU A 52 -14.80 9.00 0.89
N GLN A 53 -15.81 8.71 0.08
CA GLN A 53 -15.68 8.62 -1.39
C GLN A 53 -15.17 9.93 -2.03
N ARG A 54 -15.58 11.08 -1.48
CA ARG A 54 -15.10 12.42 -1.90
C ARG A 54 -13.58 12.62 -1.75
N LEU A 55 -12.93 11.81 -0.91
CA LEU A 55 -11.48 11.84 -0.67
C LEU A 55 -10.72 10.82 -1.53
N PHE A 56 -11.38 10.26 -2.54
CA PHE A 56 -10.74 9.52 -3.61
C PHE A 56 -10.76 10.34 -4.90
N ALA A 57 -9.74 10.18 -5.72
CA ALA A 57 -9.70 10.76 -7.05
C ALA A 57 -9.04 9.81 -8.02
N SER A 58 -9.35 9.95 -9.30
CA SER A 58 -8.81 9.12 -10.36
C SER A 58 -7.87 9.90 -11.27
N PHE A 59 -6.88 9.23 -11.84
CA PHE A 59 -5.89 9.81 -12.75
C PHE A 59 -5.37 8.73 -13.71
N LEU A 60 -4.82 9.16 -14.85
CA LEU A 60 -4.11 8.25 -15.75
C LEU A 60 -2.77 7.85 -15.10
N CYS A 61 -2.68 6.60 -14.64
CA CYS A 61 -1.54 6.12 -13.90
C CYS A 61 -0.40 5.68 -14.82
N LYS A 62 0.77 6.32 -14.70
CA LYS A 62 1.96 5.93 -15.46
C LYS A 62 2.52 4.56 -15.08
N ARG A 63 2.23 4.04 -13.88
CA ARG A 63 2.75 2.74 -13.41
C ARG A 63 2.05 1.55 -14.08
N CYS A 64 0.75 1.64 -14.26
CA CYS A 64 -0.05 0.53 -14.80
C CYS A 64 -0.80 0.89 -16.09
N SER A 65 -0.58 2.09 -16.63
CA SER A 65 -1.16 2.61 -17.88
C SER A 65 -2.70 2.57 -17.94
N LYS A 66 -3.36 2.69 -16.78
CA LYS A 66 -4.83 2.69 -16.64
C LYS A 66 -5.29 3.88 -15.81
N VAL A 67 -6.58 4.19 -15.86
CA VAL A 67 -7.17 5.11 -14.88
C VAL A 67 -7.16 4.42 -13.51
N CYS A 68 -6.38 4.96 -12.57
CA CYS A 68 -6.35 4.49 -11.19
C CYS A 68 -6.95 5.52 -10.26
N THR A 69 -7.64 5.01 -9.26
CA THR A 69 -8.13 5.75 -8.11
C THR A 69 -7.08 5.74 -7.01
N TYR A 70 -6.92 6.84 -6.30
CA TYR A 70 -6.02 6.97 -5.16
C TYR A 70 -6.68 7.67 -3.99
N CYS A 71 -6.15 7.40 -2.80
CA CYS A 71 -6.62 8.00 -1.55
C CYS A 71 -5.93 9.36 -1.32
N ARG A 72 -6.71 10.45 -1.26
CA ARG A 72 -6.18 11.80 -0.98
C ARG A 72 -5.70 11.96 0.47
N LYS A 73 -6.22 11.17 1.43
CA LYS A 73 -5.73 11.20 2.83
C LYS A 73 -4.28 10.75 2.96
N CYS A 74 -3.80 9.88 2.06
CA CYS A 74 -2.42 9.39 2.11
C CYS A 74 -1.44 10.26 1.31
N ILE A 75 -1.89 11.28 0.57
CA ILE A 75 -1.08 11.92 -0.48
C ILE A 75 0.24 12.50 0.05
N THR A 76 0.22 13.08 1.26
CA THR A 76 1.40 13.67 1.93
C THR A 76 2.41 12.63 2.40
N MET A 77 1.96 11.39 2.64
CA MET A 77 2.79 10.26 3.04
C MET A 77 3.08 9.32 1.86
N GLY A 78 2.86 9.75 0.62
CA GLY A 78 2.97 8.89 -0.55
C GLY A 78 1.61 8.42 -1.07
N ARG A 79 1.38 8.68 -2.36
CA ARG A 79 0.11 8.37 -3.04
C ARG A 79 -0.17 6.87 -3.04
N VAL A 80 -1.20 6.47 -2.29
CA VAL A 80 -1.73 5.10 -2.28
C VAL A 80 -2.83 4.97 -3.33
N SER A 81 -2.53 4.28 -4.43
CA SER A 81 -3.44 4.02 -5.56
C SER A 81 -3.96 2.58 -5.56
N GLU A 82 -4.94 2.29 -6.41
CA GLU A 82 -5.43 0.92 -6.66
C GLU A 82 -4.30 -0.03 -7.09
N CYS A 83 -3.40 0.44 -7.97
CA CYS A 83 -2.26 -0.35 -8.42
C CYS A 83 -1.05 -0.33 -7.46
N ALA A 84 -1.14 0.38 -6.33
CA ALA A 84 -0.04 0.40 -5.35
C ALA A 84 -0.05 -0.89 -4.54
N VAL A 85 1.15 -1.40 -4.23
CA VAL A 85 1.33 -2.51 -3.28
C VAL A 85 1.79 -1.92 -1.95
N LEU A 86 1.12 -2.32 -0.88
CA LEU A 86 1.52 -2.03 0.49
C LEU A 86 2.16 -3.28 1.10
N TYR A 87 3.32 -3.10 1.72
CA TYR A 87 4.07 -4.12 2.43
C TYR A 87 3.77 -3.99 3.93
N LEU A 88 3.06 -4.98 4.46
CA LEU A 88 2.66 -5.09 5.86
C LEU A 88 3.67 -5.99 6.55
N PHE A 89 4.47 -5.41 7.44
CA PHE A 89 5.41 -6.17 8.25
C PHE A 89 4.66 -6.72 9.45
N ALA A 90 4.55 -8.04 9.52
CA ALA A 90 4.12 -8.71 10.74
C ALA A 90 5.16 -8.33 11.80
N GLY A 91 4.76 -7.51 12.78
CA GLY A 91 5.60 -7.31 13.94
C GLY A 91 5.87 -8.68 14.55
N LEU A 92 7.15 -9.05 14.66
CA LEU A 92 7.66 -10.29 15.26
C LEU A 92 6.64 -10.92 16.23
N LEU A 93 5.83 -11.84 15.71
CA LEU A 93 5.18 -12.88 16.52
C LEU A 93 6.14 -14.08 16.49
N LYS A 94 7.30 -13.90 17.11
CA LYS A 94 8.17 -14.97 17.58
C LYS A 94 8.66 -14.57 18.96
#